data_AF-A0AAV7KIY5-F1
#
_entry.id   AF-A0AAV7KIY5-F1
#
_cell.length_a   1.000
_cell.length_b   1.000
_cell.length_c   1.000
_cell.angle_alpha   90.00
_cell.angle_beta   90.00
_cell.angle_gamma   90.00
#
_symmetry.space_group_name_H-M   'P 1'
#
loop_
_entity.id
_entity.type
_entity.pdbx_description
1 polymer ?
#
loop_
_entity_poly.entity_id
_entity_poly.type
_entity_poly.pdbx_seq_one_letter_code
_entity_poly.pdbx_strand_id
1 'polypeptide(L)'
;MFIIPSKQGVSIDLTSPLAELIRTEFGEDPTNFRQEVREFNHLRESAVRPSRDNNGTSDIRMYYAQLCLLPTRFAATRSNMQVTFIWSDAFTEKESANILLFSESSAILFNLGALRSRSVCTHFQCSAGAFYLLQTSLASQIATSHTRVDMSSEVVAFCKNLMLAQAQECMVEKSLLERKRPSFVSKVAWEVSALYQKAIDLLDSQIGSQVAEKNKN
;
A
#
# COMPACT_ATOMS: atom_id res chain seq x y z
N MET A 1 -1.95 -14.22 -14.81
CA MET A 1 -1.27 -13.18 -14.00
C MET A 1 -2.00 -13.02 -12.68
N PHE A 2 -1.28 -13.04 -11.57
CA PHE A 2 -1.84 -12.91 -10.23
C PHE A 2 -2.24 -11.46 -9.93
N ILE A 3 -3.23 -11.30 -9.06
CA ILE A 3 -3.78 -10.02 -8.62
C ILE A 3 -3.66 -9.96 -7.11
N ILE A 4 -3.21 -8.83 -6.59
CA ILE A 4 -3.21 -8.58 -5.15
C ILE A 4 -4.57 -7.99 -4.75
N PRO A 5 -5.29 -8.57 -3.77
CA PRO A 5 -6.54 -8.00 -3.27
C PRO A 5 -6.29 -6.65 -2.59
N SER A 6 -7.27 -5.75 -2.66
CA SER A 6 -7.21 -4.46 -1.97
C SER A 6 -7.76 -4.58 -0.55
N LYS A 7 -7.17 -3.83 0.38
CA LYS A 7 -7.68 -3.63 1.73
C LYS A 7 -8.96 -2.82 1.69
N GLN A 8 -9.89 -3.14 2.59
CA GLN A 8 -11.13 -2.38 2.76
C GLN A 8 -11.00 -1.44 3.95
N GLY A 9 -11.24 -0.14 3.73
CA GLY A 9 -11.18 0.87 4.78
C GLY A 9 -12.59 1.30 5.20
N VAL A 10 -12.74 1.63 6.47
CA VAL A 10 -13.99 2.20 7.01
C VAL A 10 -14.03 3.71 6.74
N SER A 11 -15.22 4.24 6.48
CA SER A 11 -15.44 5.68 6.36
C SER A 11 -15.28 6.34 7.72
N ILE A 12 -14.50 7.42 7.79
CA ILE A 12 -14.28 8.20 9.01
C ILE A 12 -14.44 9.68 8.68
N ASP A 13 -14.87 10.47 9.65
CA ASP A 13 -14.92 11.92 9.53
C ASP A 13 -13.68 12.54 10.19
N LEU A 14 -12.86 13.23 9.39
CA LEU A 14 -11.68 13.94 9.86
C LEU A 14 -11.95 15.41 10.22
N THR A 15 -13.21 15.86 10.13
CA THR A 15 -13.57 17.26 10.38
C THR A 15 -13.26 17.69 11.81
N SER A 16 -13.77 16.97 12.81
CA SER A 16 -13.54 17.32 14.22
C SER A 16 -12.07 17.16 14.65
N PRO A 17 -11.38 16.05 14.31
CA PRO A 17 -9.96 15.90 14.67
C PRO A 17 -9.06 16.96 14.06
N LEU A 18 -9.24 17.31 12.78
CA LEU A 18 -8.44 18.36 12.15
C LEU A 18 -8.77 19.75 12.70
N ALA A 19 -10.05 20.02 13.01
CA ALA A 19 -10.44 21.27 13.65
C ALA A 19 -9.78 21.44 15.02
N GLU A 20 -9.70 20.37 15.81
CA GLU A 20 -9.01 20.42 17.09
C GLU A 20 -7.52 20.66 16.91
N LEU A 21 -6.86 19.99 15.95
CA LEU A 21 -5.45 20.21 15.65
C LEU A 21 -5.14 21.65 15.23
N ILE A 22 -5.99 22.26 14.40
CA ILE A 22 -5.85 23.68 14.00
C ILE A 22 -5.93 24.58 15.24
N ARG A 23 -6.90 24.34 16.11
CA ARG A 23 -7.08 25.11 17.34
C ARG A 23 -5.90 24.94 18.30
N THR A 24 -5.42 23.72 18.50
CA THR A 24 -4.40 23.42 19.50
C THR A 24 -2.99 23.78 19.06
N GLU A 25 -2.63 23.56 17.80
CA GLU A 25 -1.25 23.80 17.32
C GLU A 25 -1.06 25.21 16.77
N PHE A 26 -2.10 25.84 16.20
CA PHE A 26 -2.01 27.16 15.58
C PHE A 26 -2.81 28.25 16.29
N GLY A 27 -3.77 27.90 17.16
CA GLY A 27 -4.62 28.89 17.85
C GLY A 27 -5.60 29.62 16.92
N GLU A 28 -5.81 29.08 15.71
CA GLU A 28 -6.67 29.69 14.70
C GLU A 28 -8.10 29.14 14.76
N ASP A 29 -9.07 29.89 14.21
CA ASP A 29 -10.45 29.41 14.09
C ASP A 29 -10.55 28.36 12.97
N PRO A 30 -10.95 27.10 13.28
CA PRO A 30 -11.12 26.06 12.28
C PRO A 30 -12.16 26.39 11.20
N THR A 31 -13.05 27.36 11.43
CA THR A 31 -14.05 27.74 10.42
C THR A 31 -13.42 28.31 9.15
N ASN A 32 -12.23 28.90 9.25
CA ASN A 32 -11.48 29.44 8.12
C ASN A 32 -10.98 28.37 7.15
N PHE A 33 -10.86 27.11 7.60
CA PHE A 33 -10.31 26.00 6.82
C PHE A 33 -11.36 24.95 6.44
N ARG A 34 -12.64 25.31 6.50
CA ARG A 34 -13.76 24.37 6.26
C ARG A 34 -13.72 23.77 4.87
N GLN A 35 -13.26 24.52 3.86
CA GLN A 35 -13.23 24.03 2.49
C GLN A 35 -12.12 22.98 2.33
N GLU A 36 -10.93 23.27 2.83
CA GLU A 36 -9.75 22.40 2.76
C GLU A 36 -10.00 21.08 3.51
N VAL A 37 -10.63 21.15 4.67
CA VAL A 37 -11.01 19.96 5.46
C VAL A 37 -12.05 19.11 4.71
N ARG A 38 -13.02 19.74 4.04
CA ARG A 38 -14.01 19.02 3.21
C ARG A 38 -13.35 18.36 2.01
N GLU A 39 -12.46 19.05 1.32
CA GLU A 39 -11.71 18.50 0.19
C GLU A 39 -10.83 17.33 0.63
N PHE A 40 -10.19 17.41 1.80
CA PHE A 40 -9.39 16.32 2.36
C PHE A 40 -10.23 15.09 2.73
N ASN A 41 -11.40 15.28 3.35
CA ASN A 41 -12.34 14.20 3.63
C ASN A 41 -12.85 13.54 2.33
N HIS A 42 -13.23 14.34 1.34
CA HIS A 42 -13.66 13.83 0.05
C HIS A 42 -12.55 13.01 -0.64
N LEU A 43 -11.31 13.53 -0.60
CA LEU A 43 -10.16 12.85 -1.17
C LEU A 43 -9.89 11.51 -0.48
N ARG A 44 -10.07 11.43 0.85
CA ARG A 44 -10.01 10.16 1.58
C ARG A 44 -11.07 9.18 1.09
N GLU A 45 -12.33 9.61 1.00
CA GLU A 45 -13.43 8.73 0.58
C GLU A 45 -13.16 8.11 -0.79
N SER A 46 -12.68 8.93 -1.74
CA SER A 46 -12.27 8.49 -3.07
C SER A 46 -11.07 7.54 -3.03
N ALA A 47 -10.08 7.78 -2.17
CA ALA A 47 -8.89 6.92 -2.06
C ALA A 47 -9.13 5.60 -1.31
N VAL A 48 -10.08 5.55 -0.38
CA VAL A 48 -10.48 4.32 0.34
C VAL A 48 -11.28 3.39 -0.56
N ARG A 49 -12.12 3.95 -1.44
CA ARG A 49 -12.91 3.21 -2.44
C ARG A 49 -12.61 3.72 -3.85
N PRO A 50 -11.38 3.49 -4.36
CA PRO A 50 -10.96 4.01 -5.64
C PRO A 50 -11.70 3.33 -6.79
N SER A 51 -12.01 4.10 -7.83
CA SER A 51 -12.46 3.55 -9.10
C SER A 51 -11.38 2.67 -9.73
N ARG A 52 -11.79 1.71 -10.56
CA ARG A 52 -10.89 0.71 -11.16
C ARG A 52 -10.19 1.22 -12.43
N ASP A 53 -9.87 2.50 -12.47
CA ASP A 53 -9.33 3.20 -13.62
C ASP A 53 -8.15 4.11 -13.23
N ASN A 54 -7.67 4.91 -14.19
CA ASN A 54 -6.57 5.84 -13.92
C ASN A 54 -6.97 6.95 -12.94
N ASN A 55 -8.25 7.31 -12.87
CA ASN A 55 -8.76 8.31 -11.92
C ASN A 55 -8.60 7.80 -10.50
N GLY A 56 -9.00 6.55 -10.20
CA GLY A 56 -8.83 5.98 -8.87
C GLY A 56 -7.37 5.87 -8.45
N THR A 57 -6.45 5.69 -9.40
CA THR A 57 -5.02 5.78 -9.08
C THR A 57 -4.59 7.22 -8.75
N SER A 58 -5.13 8.21 -9.47
CA SER A 58 -4.85 9.62 -9.19
C SER A 58 -5.32 9.99 -7.78
N ASP A 59 -6.52 9.58 -7.41
CA ASP A 59 -7.11 9.87 -6.09
C ASP A 59 -6.26 9.28 -4.96
N ILE A 60 -5.84 8.01 -5.10
CA ILE A 60 -4.93 7.37 -4.12
C ILE A 60 -3.61 8.14 -4.00
N ARG A 61 -3.01 8.56 -5.11
CA ARG A 61 -1.72 9.30 -5.09
C ARG A 61 -1.87 10.68 -4.46
N MET A 62 -2.95 11.39 -4.79
CA MET A 62 -3.24 12.70 -4.22
C MET A 62 -3.47 12.57 -2.72
N TYR A 63 -4.25 11.59 -2.27
CA TYR A 63 -4.50 11.38 -0.84
C TYR A 63 -3.21 11.00 -0.10
N TYR A 64 -2.43 10.07 -0.64
CA TYR A 64 -1.13 9.68 -0.06
C TYR A 64 -0.18 10.88 0.08
N ALA A 65 -0.13 11.75 -0.94
CA ALA A 65 0.67 12.96 -0.87
C ALA A 65 0.23 13.90 0.27
N GLN A 66 -1.08 14.09 0.46
CA GLN A 66 -1.60 14.87 1.58
C GLN A 66 -1.26 14.23 2.94
N LEU A 67 -1.35 12.90 3.06
CA LEU A 67 -0.93 12.18 4.27
C LEU A 67 0.56 12.37 4.57
N CYS A 68 1.43 12.44 3.56
CA CYS A 68 2.85 12.73 3.75
C CYS A 68 3.12 14.18 4.18
N LEU A 69 2.27 15.13 3.80
CA LEU A 69 2.39 16.54 4.15
C LEU A 69 1.79 16.88 5.52
N LEU A 70 0.82 16.11 6.02
CA LEU A 70 0.20 16.35 7.32
C LEU A 70 1.21 16.46 8.48
N PRO A 71 2.19 15.54 8.63
CA PRO A 71 3.22 15.64 9.67
C PRO A 71 4.11 16.86 9.56
N THR A 72 4.22 17.50 8.40
CA THR A 72 5.01 18.73 8.25
C THR A 72 4.25 19.96 8.73
N ARG A 73 2.94 19.85 8.92
CA ARG A 73 2.06 20.94 9.41
C ARG A 73 1.63 20.71 10.86
N PHE A 74 1.16 19.51 11.19
CA PHE A 74 0.63 19.17 12.50
C PHE A 74 1.57 18.18 13.19
N ALA A 75 2.34 18.64 14.17
CA ALA A 75 3.31 17.82 14.87
C ALA A 75 2.66 16.66 15.63
N ALA A 76 1.45 16.85 16.15
CA ALA A 76 0.70 15.82 16.87
C ALA A 76 0.32 14.62 16.00
N THR A 77 0.25 14.77 14.67
CA THR A 77 -0.04 13.65 13.75
C THR A 77 1.06 12.58 13.74
N ARG A 78 2.26 12.89 14.25
CA ARG A 78 3.36 11.92 14.40
C ARG A 78 3.12 10.92 15.53
N SER A 79 2.32 11.27 16.54
CA SER A 79 2.18 10.49 17.77
C SER A 79 0.73 10.19 18.16
N ASN A 80 -0.20 11.14 18.00
CA ASN A 80 -1.60 10.93 18.34
C ASN A 80 -2.52 11.94 17.63
N MET A 81 -3.12 11.53 16.51
CA MET A 81 -4.10 12.34 15.78
C MET A 81 -5.51 12.30 16.40
N GLN A 82 -5.72 11.53 17.48
CA GLN A 82 -7.05 11.21 18.04
C GLN A 82 -8.04 10.66 16.99
N VAL A 83 -7.53 9.99 15.97
CA VAL A 83 -8.32 9.34 14.92
C VAL A 83 -8.00 7.86 14.92
N THR A 84 -9.03 7.02 14.86
CA THR A 84 -8.87 5.58 14.72
C THR A 84 -9.12 5.18 13.27
N PHE A 85 -8.07 4.76 12.58
CA PHE A 85 -8.12 4.22 11.22
C PHE A 85 -8.40 2.72 11.28
N ILE A 86 -9.50 2.30 10.66
CA ILE A 86 -9.93 0.89 10.63
C ILE A 86 -9.79 0.36 9.20
N TRP A 87 -9.01 -0.71 9.07
CA TRP A 87 -8.78 -1.41 7.81
C TRP A 87 -8.87 -2.92 7.97
N SER A 88 -9.54 -3.56 7.02
CA SER A 88 -9.53 -5.02 6.86
C SER A 88 -8.23 -5.48 6.18
N ASP A 89 -7.68 -6.57 6.68
CA ASP A 89 -6.57 -7.30 6.07
C ASP A 89 -6.94 -7.83 4.68
N ALA A 90 -6.04 -7.67 3.71
CA ALA A 90 -6.32 -7.99 2.30
C ALA A 90 -6.51 -9.49 2.02
N PHE A 91 -5.95 -10.37 2.86
CA PHE A 91 -5.96 -11.83 2.65
C PHE A 91 -6.83 -12.57 3.65
N THR A 92 -6.98 -12.05 4.87
CA THR A 92 -7.72 -12.69 5.96
C THR A 92 -9.04 -12.00 6.30
N GLU A 93 -9.29 -10.81 5.73
CA GLU A 93 -10.47 -9.97 5.97
C GLU A 93 -10.66 -9.51 7.43
N LYS A 94 -9.70 -9.81 8.32
CA LYS A 94 -9.73 -9.38 9.71
C LYS A 94 -9.51 -7.88 9.83
N GLU A 95 -10.34 -7.22 10.62
CA GLU A 95 -10.22 -5.79 10.86
C GLU A 95 -9.09 -5.46 11.84
N SER A 96 -8.41 -4.34 11.58
CA SER A 96 -7.40 -3.77 12.46
C SER A 96 -7.65 -2.28 12.64
N ALA A 97 -7.71 -1.84 13.90
CA ALA A 97 -7.88 -0.44 14.29
C ALA A 97 -6.55 0.14 14.77
N ASN A 98 -6.13 1.28 14.24
CA ASN A 98 -4.86 1.92 14.57
C ASN A 98 -5.01 3.44 14.64
N ILE A 99 -4.32 4.08 15.58
CA ILE A 99 -4.39 5.55 15.76
C ILE A 99 -3.28 6.33 15.04
N LEU A 100 -2.33 5.61 14.46
CA LEU A 100 -1.13 6.19 13.89
C LEU A 100 -1.35 6.53 12.42
N LEU A 101 -0.98 7.75 12.01
CA LEU A 101 -1.17 8.22 10.63
C LEU A 101 -0.44 7.33 9.61
N PHE A 102 0.75 6.82 9.96
CA PHE A 102 1.48 5.92 9.06
C PHE A 102 0.69 4.66 8.70
N SER A 103 -0.21 4.23 9.59
CA SER A 103 -1.03 3.03 9.40
C SER A 103 -2.06 3.24 8.28
N GLU A 104 -2.59 4.47 8.14
CA GLU A 104 -3.43 4.91 7.03
C GLU A 104 -2.60 5.00 5.75
N SER A 105 -1.45 5.69 5.79
CA SER A 105 -0.54 5.84 4.64
C SER A 105 -0.10 4.49 4.08
N SER A 106 0.19 3.53 4.94
CA SER A 106 0.57 2.16 4.57
C SER A 106 -0.55 1.43 3.82
N ALA A 107 -1.78 1.52 4.33
CA ALA A 107 -2.94 0.86 3.73
C ALA A 107 -3.30 1.47 2.36
N ILE A 108 -3.24 2.80 2.25
CA ILE A 108 -3.47 3.53 0.99
C ILE A 108 -2.39 3.18 -0.04
N LEU A 109 -1.12 3.13 0.36
CA LEU A 109 -0.03 2.74 -0.54
C LEU A 109 -0.09 1.26 -0.96
N PHE A 110 -0.51 0.37 -0.05
CA PHE A 110 -0.81 -1.02 -0.40
C PHE A 110 -1.92 -1.11 -1.45
N ASN A 111 -3.00 -0.34 -1.28
CA ASN A 111 -4.10 -0.28 -2.25
C ASN A 111 -3.68 0.28 -3.61
N LEU A 112 -2.71 1.20 -3.66
CA LEU A 112 -2.09 1.63 -4.93
C LEU A 112 -1.45 0.45 -5.67
N GLY A 113 -0.68 -0.37 -4.94
CA GLY A 113 -0.06 -1.58 -5.45
C GLY A 113 -1.10 -2.58 -5.95
N ALA A 114 -2.10 -2.87 -5.11
CA ALA A 114 -3.21 -3.77 -5.43
C ALA A 114 -4.00 -3.32 -6.67
N LEU A 115 -4.36 -2.04 -6.77
CA LEU A 115 -5.07 -1.49 -7.93
C LEU A 115 -4.26 -1.64 -9.23
N ARG A 116 -2.96 -1.34 -9.18
CA ARG A 116 -2.06 -1.47 -10.34
C ARG A 116 -1.80 -2.93 -10.74
N SER A 117 -1.92 -3.90 -9.82
CA SER A 117 -1.80 -5.33 -10.13
C SER A 117 -2.92 -5.86 -11.04
N ARG A 118 -4.05 -5.14 -11.12
CA ARG A 118 -5.22 -5.53 -11.92
C ARG A 118 -5.18 -5.06 -13.36
N SER A 119 -4.14 -4.30 -13.74
CA SER A 119 -4.08 -3.62 -15.03
C SER A 119 -3.14 -4.35 -16.00
N VAL A 120 -2.89 -3.75 -17.17
CA VAL A 120 -2.03 -4.31 -18.22
C VAL A 120 -0.55 -4.34 -17.80
N CYS A 121 0.25 -5.12 -18.55
CA CYS A 121 1.68 -5.38 -18.29
C CYS A 121 2.52 -4.19 -17.79
N THR A 122 2.30 -3.00 -18.38
CA THR A 122 3.03 -1.77 -18.04
C THR A 122 2.84 -1.31 -16.59
N HIS A 123 1.78 -1.77 -15.92
CA HIS A 123 1.44 -1.36 -14.56
C HIS A 123 1.95 -2.29 -13.47
N PHE A 124 2.45 -3.48 -13.80
CA PHE A 124 3.06 -4.37 -12.81
C PHE A 124 4.33 -3.76 -12.21
N GLN A 125 5.13 -3.03 -12.99
CA GLN A 125 6.27 -2.29 -12.45
C GLN A 125 5.83 -1.17 -11.50
N CYS A 126 4.72 -0.49 -11.81
CA CYS A 126 4.15 0.51 -10.90
C CYS A 126 3.64 -0.13 -9.60
N SER A 127 3.03 -1.31 -9.69
CA SER A 127 2.58 -2.09 -8.53
C SER A 127 3.76 -2.51 -7.66
N ALA A 128 4.81 -3.08 -8.25
CA ALA A 128 6.06 -3.40 -7.58
C ALA A 128 6.71 -2.16 -6.92
N GLY A 129 6.68 -1.01 -7.60
CA GLY A 129 7.17 0.26 -7.06
C GLY A 129 6.41 0.71 -5.81
N ALA A 130 5.08 0.55 -5.77
CA ALA A 130 4.28 0.87 -4.57
C ALA A 130 4.65 -0.05 -3.39
N PHE A 131 4.79 -1.36 -3.62
CA PHE A 131 5.24 -2.30 -2.57
C PHE A 131 6.69 -2.05 -2.14
N TYR A 132 7.57 -1.64 -3.05
CA TYR A 132 8.94 -1.25 -2.71
C TYR A 132 8.97 0.02 -1.85
N LEU A 133 8.14 1.02 -2.15
CA LEU A 133 8.00 2.21 -1.31
C LEU A 133 7.46 1.86 0.08
N LEU A 134 6.47 0.95 0.16
CA LEU A 134 5.96 0.43 1.44
C LEU A 134 7.07 -0.26 2.23
N GLN A 135 7.89 -1.09 1.57
CA GLN A 135 9.02 -1.78 2.18
C GLN A 135 10.12 -0.82 2.67
N THR A 136 10.41 0.26 1.96
CA THR A 136 11.57 1.12 2.26
C THR A 136 11.23 2.30 3.14
N SER A 137 10.10 2.95 2.90
CA SER A 137 9.70 4.18 3.58
C SER A 137 9.02 3.90 4.92
N LEU A 138 8.44 2.71 5.08
CA LEU A 138 7.59 2.38 6.23
C LEU A 138 8.08 1.14 7.00
N ALA A 139 9.20 0.51 6.62
CA ALA A 139 9.72 -0.71 7.28
C ALA A 139 9.87 -0.58 8.81
N SER A 140 10.46 0.52 9.28
CA SER A 140 10.69 0.74 10.71
C SER A 140 9.40 0.94 11.50
N GLN A 141 8.36 1.46 10.86
CA GLN A 141 7.05 1.74 11.48
C GLN A 141 6.11 0.53 11.36
N ILE A 142 6.22 -0.25 10.29
CA ILE A 142 5.49 -1.51 10.10
C ILE A 142 5.94 -2.57 11.10
N ALA A 143 7.24 -2.63 11.41
CA ALA A 143 7.81 -3.61 12.35
C ALA A 143 7.24 -3.51 13.77
N THR A 144 6.72 -2.35 14.17
CA THR A 144 6.16 -2.13 15.51
C THR A 144 4.67 -2.45 15.61
N SER A 145 3.96 -2.63 14.48
CA SER A 145 2.55 -3.02 14.47
C SER A 145 2.41 -4.54 14.24
N HIS A 146 2.43 -5.31 15.32
CA HIS A 146 2.32 -6.78 15.29
C HIS A 146 0.94 -7.35 14.87
N THR A 147 0.04 -6.51 14.33
CA THR A 147 -1.37 -6.87 14.10
C THR A 147 -1.76 -7.02 12.62
N ARG A 148 -0.83 -6.84 11.68
CA ARG A 148 -1.13 -6.82 10.23
C ARG A 148 -0.27 -7.84 9.48
N VAL A 149 -0.85 -8.99 9.20
CA VAL A 149 -0.17 -10.09 8.48
C VAL A 149 0.08 -9.70 7.02
N ASP A 150 -0.91 -9.04 6.38
CA ASP A 150 -0.84 -8.62 4.98
C ASP A 150 0.22 -7.54 4.65
N MET A 151 0.69 -6.82 5.66
CA MET A 151 1.72 -5.79 5.51
C MET A 151 3.02 -6.12 6.22
N SER A 152 3.23 -7.39 6.62
CA SER A 152 4.54 -7.86 7.08
C SER A 152 5.62 -7.65 6.01
N SER A 153 6.88 -7.52 6.45
CA SER A 153 8.01 -7.28 5.56
C SER A 153 8.11 -8.34 4.46
N GLU A 154 7.84 -9.59 4.82
CA GLU A 154 7.88 -10.75 3.95
C GLU A 154 6.72 -10.75 2.96
N VAL A 155 5.49 -10.43 3.38
CA VAL A 155 4.33 -10.37 2.47
C VAL A 155 4.46 -9.21 1.49
N VAL A 156 4.95 -8.05 1.94
CA VAL A 156 5.22 -6.92 1.04
C VAL A 156 6.35 -7.24 0.06
N ALA A 157 7.42 -7.92 0.52
CA ALA A 157 8.50 -8.40 -0.33
C ALA A 157 8.01 -9.42 -1.36
N PHE A 158 7.13 -10.34 -0.95
CA PHE A 158 6.47 -11.30 -1.82
C PHE A 158 5.68 -10.57 -2.91
N CYS A 159 4.78 -9.65 -2.54
CA CYS A 159 3.97 -8.88 -3.48
C CYS A 159 4.86 -8.12 -4.48
N LYS A 160 5.93 -7.48 -4.02
CA LYS A 160 6.91 -6.80 -4.89
C LYS A 160 7.53 -7.76 -5.90
N ASN A 161 8.09 -8.89 -5.46
CA ASN A 161 8.78 -9.84 -6.33
C ASN A 161 7.80 -10.48 -7.33
N LEU A 162 6.59 -10.81 -6.89
CA LEU A 162 5.53 -11.33 -7.74
C LEU A 162 5.18 -10.34 -8.86
N MET A 163 5.00 -9.06 -8.54
CA MET A 163 4.70 -8.03 -9.53
C MET A 163 5.87 -7.80 -10.49
N LEU A 164 7.12 -7.85 -10.02
CA LEU A 164 8.29 -7.77 -10.92
C LEU A 164 8.39 -8.98 -11.86
N ALA A 165 8.13 -10.20 -11.35
CA ALA A 165 8.13 -11.41 -12.16
C ALA A 165 7.09 -11.32 -13.28
N GLN A 166 5.85 -10.93 -12.95
CA GLN A 166 4.78 -10.73 -13.93
C GLN A 166 5.10 -9.62 -14.94
N ALA A 167 5.75 -8.54 -14.52
CA ALA A 167 6.19 -7.48 -15.43
C ALA A 167 7.22 -8.00 -16.46
N GLN A 168 8.16 -8.81 -16.00
CA GLN A 168 9.18 -9.41 -16.87
C GLN A 168 8.61 -10.51 -17.76
N GLU A 169 7.62 -11.27 -17.29
CA GLU A 169 6.92 -12.28 -18.08
C GLU A 169 6.33 -11.67 -19.36
N CYS A 170 5.61 -10.55 -19.23
CA CYS A 170 5.08 -9.91 -20.43
C CYS A 170 6.13 -9.11 -21.23
N MET A 171 7.31 -8.83 -20.66
CA MET A 171 8.48 -8.42 -21.45
C MET A 171 9.03 -9.58 -22.30
N VAL A 172 9.04 -10.82 -21.77
CA VAL A 172 9.42 -12.03 -22.53
C VAL A 172 8.44 -12.23 -23.69
N GLU A 173 7.13 -12.22 -23.43
CA GLU A 173 6.09 -12.37 -24.45
C GLU A 173 6.25 -11.31 -25.55
N LYS A 174 6.42 -10.04 -25.17
CA LYS A 174 6.66 -8.95 -26.11
C LYS A 174 7.94 -9.15 -26.92
N SER A 175 9.02 -9.60 -26.29
CA SER A 175 10.30 -9.82 -26.95
C SER A 175 10.27 -10.98 -27.95
N LEU A 176 9.47 -12.02 -27.66
CA LEU A 176 9.21 -13.12 -28.58
C LEU A 176 8.41 -12.65 -29.80
N LEU A 177 7.36 -11.85 -29.59
CA LEU A 177 6.56 -11.24 -30.67
C LEU A 177 7.41 -10.33 -31.57
N GLU A 178 8.29 -9.52 -30.97
CA GLU A 178 9.23 -8.65 -31.67
C GLU A 178 10.44 -9.39 -32.28
N ARG A 179 10.50 -10.72 -32.17
CA ARG A 179 11.59 -11.56 -32.67
C ARG A 179 12.99 -11.08 -32.24
N LYS A 180 13.12 -10.68 -30.96
CA LYS A 180 14.41 -10.30 -30.38
C LYS A 180 15.38 -11.48 -30.39
N ARG A 181 16.68 -11.19 -30.20
CA ARG A 181 17.74 -12.22 -30.15
C ARG A 181 17.41 -13.28 -29.09
N PRO A 182 17.52 -14.59 -29.40
CA PRO A 182 17.22 -15.65 -28.43
C PRO A 182 18.00 -15.54 -27.13
N SER A 183 19.27 -15.09 -27.20
CA SER A 183 20.12 -14.89 -26.02
C SER A 183 19.68 -13.75 -25.10
N PHE A 184 18.92 -12.78 -25.61
CA PHE A 184 18.29 -11.75 -24.78
C PHE A 184 17.04 -12.31 -24.11
N VAL A 185 16.18 -12.96 -24.89
CA VAL A 185 14.92 -13.55 -24.39
C VAL A 185 15.20 -14.59 -23.30
N SER A 186 16.20 -15.44 -23.49
CA SER A 186 16.58 -16.47 -22.50
C SER A 186 17.05 -15.86 -21.18
N LYS A 187 17.80 -14.74 -21.21
CA LYS A 187 18.24 -14.04 -20.00
C LYS A 187 17.06 -13.44 -19.24
N VAL A 188 16.11 -12.81 -19.94
CA VAL A 188 14.92 -12.24 -19.29
C VAL A 188 14.06 -13.36 -18.71
N ALA A 189 13.84 -14.47 -19.44
CA ALA A 189 13.09 -15.62 -18.94
C ALA A 189 13.75 -16.28 -17.72
N TRP A 190 15.09 -16.32 -17.68
CA TRP A 190 15.82 -16.79 -16.49
C TRP A 190 15.57 -15.88 -15.27
N GLU A 191 15.61 -14.55 -15.45
CA GLU A 191 15.31 -13.61 -14.36
C GLU A 191 13.86 -13.73 -13.86
N VAL A 192 12.89 -13.96 -14.76
CA VAL A 192 11.49 -14.26 -14.39
C VAL A 192 11.44 -15.46 -13.45
N SER A 193 12.12 -16.56 -13.80
CA SER A 193 12.19 -17.74 -12.95
C SER A 193 12.83 -17.45 -11.59
N ALA A 194 13.90 -16.65 -11.55
CA ALA A 194 14.58 -16.27 -10.32
C ALA A 194 13.69 -15.40 -9.41
N LEU A 195 12.88 -14.49 -9.98
CA LEU A 195 11.95 -13.67 -9.21
C LEU A 195 10.78 -14.48 -8.65
N TYR A 196 10.22 -15.42 -9.42
CA TYR A 196 9.19 -16.32 -8.92
C TYR A 196 9.75 -17.22 -7.80
N GLN A 197 10.98 -17.71 -7.92
CA GLN A 197 11.60 -18.50 -6.85
C GLN A 197 11.75 -17.68 -5.56
N LYS A 198 12.24 -16.44 -5.65
CA LYS A 198 12.30 -15.53 -4.48
C LYS A 198 10.93 -15.30 -3.84
N ALA A 199 9.87 -15.23 -4.64
CA ALA A 199 8.52 -15.08 -4.11
C ALA A 199 8.05 -16.34 -3.38
N ILE A 200 8.33 -17.54 -3.91
CA ILE A 200 8.02 -18.82 -3.26
C ILE A 200 8.77 -18.96 -1.94
N ASP A 201 10.07 -18.68 -1.91
CA ASP A 201 10.89 -18.79 -0.69
C ASP A 201 10.35 -17.92 0.46
N LEU A 202 9.81 -16.73 0.12
CA LEU A 202 9.18 -15.82 1.10
C LEU A 202 7.84 -16.36 1.62
N LEU A 203 7.05 -17.02 0.77
CA LEU A 203 5.80 -17.67 1.20
C LEU A 203 6.09 -18.84 2.14
N ASP A 204 7.08 -19.67 1.81
CA ASP A 204 7.46 -20.82 2.64
C ASP A 204 7.95 -20.37 4.03
N SER A 205 8.73 -19.30 4.08
CA SER A 205 9.16 -18.68 5.33
C SER A 205 7.99 -18.17 6.18
N GLN A 206 6.99 -17.54 5.56
CA GLN A 206 5.80 -17.05 6.25
C GLN A 206 4.90 -18.18 6.76
N ILE A 207 4.67 -19.22 5.95
CA ILE A 207 3.90 -20.40 6.35
C ILE A 207 4.58 -21.10 7.53
N GLY A 208 5.90 -21.30 7.46
CA GLY A 208 6.68 -21.87 8.55
C GLY A 208 6.57 -21.07 9.85
N SER A 209 6.57 -19.74 9.76
CA SER A 209 6.43 -18.85 10.93
C SER A 209 5.04 -18.95 11.56
N GLN A 210 3.97 -18.98 10.75
CA GLN A 210 2.59 -19.12 11.24
C GLN A 210 2.32 -20.49 11.90
N VAL A 211 2.91 -21.57 11.36
CA VAL A 211 2.81 -22.91 11.98
C VAL A 211 3.54 -22.95 13.32
N ALA A 212 4.71 -22.31 13.41
CA ALA A 212 5.47 -22.23 14.66
C ALA A 212 4.74 -21.43 15.75
N GLU A 213 4.00 -20.37 15.39
CA GLU A 213 3.18 -19.60 16.35
C GLU A 213 1.95 -20.38 16.83
N LYS A 214 1.28 -21.14 15.95
CA LYS A 214 0.14 -21.99 16.34
C LYS A 214 0.52 -23.11 17.30
N ASN A 215 1.75 -23.61 17.27
CA ASN A 215 2.23 -24.67 18.16
C ASN A 215 2.67 -24.18 19.55
N LYS A 216 2.65 -22.86 19.80
CA LYS A 216 2.98 -22.25 21.09
C LYS A 216 1.76 -21.86 21.93
N ASN A 217 0.56 -21.94 21.36
CA ASN A 217 -0.73 -21.74 22.03
C ASN A 217 -1.44 -23.07 22.24
#